data_AF-A0A8T0EKA5-F1
#
_entry.id   AF-A0A8T0EKA5-F1
#
_cell.length_a   1.000
_cell.length_b   1.000
_cell.length_c   1.000
_cell.angle_alpha   90.00
_cell.angle_beta   90.00
_cell.angle_gamma   90.00
#
_symmetry.space_group_name_H-M   'P 1'
#
loop_
_entity.id
_entity.type
_entity.pdbx_description
1 polymer ?
#
loop_
_entity_poly.entity_id
_entity_poly.type
_entity_poly.pdbx_seq_one_letter_code
_entity_poly.pdbx_strand_id
1 'polypeptide(L)' 'MMMNECAPSDDGLERFACPTPDRMGRYRCIDDHMLCDGFIDCAAAEDEDRMSCMFYKTTKAHLDVLADALLRWARGRY' A
#
# COMPACT_ATOMS: atom_id res chain seq x y z
N MET A 1 -18.23 -4.17 0.83
CA MET A 1 -16.96 -4.28 0.08
C MET A 1 -16.02 -5.02 1.02
N MET A 2 -15.69 -6.28 0.70
CA MET A 2 -14.99 -7.17 1.62
C MET A 2 -13.52 -6.74 1.66
N MET A 3 -13.05 -6.20 2.79
CA MET A 3 -11.61 -6.09 3.02
C MET A 3 -11.10 -7.51 3.19
N ASN A 4 -10.41 -8.02 2.17
CA ASN A 4 -9.65 -9.26 2.32
C ASN A 4 -8.47 -8.92 3.24
N GLU A 5 -8.59 -9.26 4.52
CA GLU A 5 -7.64 -8.86 5.54
C GLU A 5 -6.29 -9.55 5.32
N CYS A 6 -5.26 -8.77 5.01
CA CYS A 6 -3.88 -9.25 5.05
C CYS A 6 -3.38 -9.17 6.49
N ALA A 7 -2.81 -10.26 6.99
CA ALA A 7 -2.08 -10.21 8.25
C ALA A 7 -0.95 -9.15 8.13
N PRO A 8 -0.70 -8.36 9.19
CA PRO A 8 0.42 -7.43 9.20
C PRO A 8 1.74 -8.18 8.96
N SER A 9 2.69 -7.50 8.34
CA SER A 9 4.04 -8.01 8.13
C SER A 9 4.77 -8.24 9.46
N ASP A 10 5.86 -9.01 9.44
CA ASP A 10 6.69 -9.28 10.63
C ASP A 10 7.25 -7.99 11.26
N ASP A 11 7.40 -6.93 10.46
CA ASP A 11 7.85 -5.60 10.87
C ASP A 11 6.70 -4.70 11.40
N GLY A 12 5.48 -5.23 11.46
CA GLY A 12 4.28 -4.52 11.91
C GLY A 12 3.69 -3.55 10.90
N LEU A 13 4.22 -3.51 9.67
CA LEU A 13 3.66 -2.71 8.58
C LEU A 13 2.41 -3.39 8.00
N GLU A 14 1.37 -2.60 7.72
CA GLU A 14 0.17 -3.11 7.05
C GLU A 14 0.51 -3.59 5.64
N ARG A 15 -0.09 -4.73 5.27
CA ARG A 15 -0.02 -5.31 3.93
C ARG A 15 -1.28 -4.99 3.14
N PHE A 16 -1.12 -4.86 1.83
CA PHE A 16 -2.22 -4.59 0.92
C PHE A 16 -2.66 -5.88 0.24
N ALA A 17 -3.96 -6.15 0.23
CA ALA A 17 -4.51 -7.25 -0.55
C ALA A 17 -4.70 -6.81 -2.00
N CYS A 18 -4.15 -7.58 -2.94
CA CYS A 18 -4.49 -7.44 -4.36
C CYS A 18 -6.01 -7.61 -4.54
N PRO A 19 -6.69 -6.70 -5.28
CA PRO A 19 -8.14 -6.76 -5.44
C PRO A 19 -8.63 -8.02 -6.18
N THR A 20 -7.88 -8.49 -7.18
CA THR A 20 -8.21 -9.68 -7.96
C THR A 20 -7.48 -10.90 -7.41
N PRO A 21 -8.19 -12.00 -7.09
CA PRO A 21 -7.53 -13.25 -6.70
C PRO A 21 -6.79 -13.89 -7.88
N ASP A 22 -5.82 -14.76 -7.57
CA ASP A 22 -5.12 -15.55 -8.56
C ASP A 22 -6.05 -16.59 -9.26
N ARG A 23 -5.50 -17.34 -10.23
CA ARG A 23 -6.26 -18.38 -10.95
C ARG A 23 -6.81 -19.50 -10.05
N MET A 24 -6.30 -19.63 -8.83
CA MET A 24 -6.75 -20.59 -7.83
C MET A 24 -7.73 -19.97 -6.82
N GLY A 25 -8.12 -18.70 -7.00
CA GLY A 25 -9.03 -17.98 -6.11
C GLY A 25 -8.36 -17.45 -4.84
N ARG A 26 -7.03 -17.36 -4.79
CA ARG A 26 -6.30 -16.89 -3.61
C ARG A 26 -5.95 -15.41 -3.73
N TYR A 27 -6.18 -14.66 -2.66
CA TYR A 27 -5.76 -13.27 -2.58
C TYR A 27 -4.27 -13.19 -2.22
N ARG A 28 -3.54 -12.35 -2.95
CA ARG A 28 -2.13 -12.06 -2.65
C ARG A 28 -2.05 -10.82 -1.78
N CYS A 29 -1.19 -10.89 -0.77
CA CYS A 29 -0.82 -9.74 0.05
C CYS A 29 0.55 -9.25 -0.40
N ILE A 30 0.69 -7.94 -0.56
CA ILE A 30 1.93 -7.27 -0.94
C ILE A 30 2.28 -6.21 0.10
N ASP A 31 3.58 -5.94 0.25
CA ASP A 31 4.07 -4.89 1.14
C ASP A 31 4.04 -3.53 0.43
N ASP A 32 4.20 -2.42 1.16
CA ASP A 32 4.11 -1.07 0.60
C ASP A 32 5.16 -0.78 -0.48
N HIS A 33 6.36 -1.35 -0.35
CA HIS A 33 7.47 -1.19 -1.29
C HIS A 33 7.26 -1.91 -2.61
N MET A 34 6.32 -2.86 -2.67
CA MET A 34 5.93 -3.58 -3.90
C MET A 34 4.87 -2.80 -4.70
N LEU A 35 4.30 -1.72 -4.16
CA LEU A 35 3.35 -0.90 -4.90
C LEU A 35 4.09 0.04 -5.85
N CYS A 36 3.82 -0.08 -7.15
CA CYS A 36 4.34 0.81 -8.19
C CYS A 36 5.87 0.85 -8.27
N ASP A 37 6.50 -0.31 -8.07
CA ASP A 37 7.95 -0.54 -8.10
C ASP A 37 8.48 -0.94 -9.49
N GLY A 38 7.57 -1.22 -10.43
CA GLY A 38 7.86 -1.60 -11.81
C GLY A 38 7.80 -3.11 -12.08
N PHE A 39 7.44 -3.92 -11.09
CA PHE A 39 7.22 -5.35 -11.22
C PHE A 39 5.73 -5.68 -10.97
N ILE A 40 5.19 -6.62 -11.75
CA ILE A 40 3.81 -7.07 -11.55
C ILE A 40 3.79 -8.08 -10.41
N ASP A 41 3.30 -7.67 -9.25
CA ASP A 41 3.08 -8.52 -8.08
C ASP A 41 1.65 -9.06 -8.01
N CYS A 42 0.65 -8.24 -8.37
CA CYS A 42 -0.75 -8.68 -8.37
C CYS A 42 -1.10 -9.47 -9.65
N ALA A 43 -2.06 -10.39 -9.51
CA ALA A 43 -2.44 -11.30 -10.60
C ALA A 43 -3.03 -10.58 -11.83
N ALA A 44 -3.68 -9.42 -11.64
CA ALA A 44 -4.21 -8.60 -12.73
C ALA A 44 -3.44 -7.28 -12.89
N ALA A 45 -2.21 -7.20 -12.34
CA ALA A 45 -1.32 -6.05 -12.43
C ALA A 45 -1.92 -4.74 -11.87
N GLU A 46 -2.80 -4.84 -10.88
CA GLU A 46 -3.44 -3.67 -10.27
C GLU A 46 -2.45 -2.78 -9.50
N ASP A 47 -1.40 -3.38 -8.95
CA ASP A 47 -0.26 -2.73 -8.30
C ASP A 47 0.56 -1.85 -9.26
N GLU A 48 0.51 -2.13 -10.56
CA GLU A 48 1.24 -1.43 -11.62
C GLU A 48 0.31 -0.71 -12.62
N ASP A 49 -0.97 -0.58 -12.29
CA ASP A 49 -1.89 0.19 -13.11
C ASP A 49 -1.46 1.68 -13.13
N ARG A 50 -1.26 2.22 -14.33
CA ARG A 50 -0.65 3.54 -14.51
C ARG A 50 -1.45 4.66 -13.85
N MET A 51 -2.78 4.58 -13.90
CA MET A 51 -3.64 5.60 -13.32
C MET A 51 -3.62 5.49 -11.80
N SER A 52 -3.74 4.27 -11.28
CA SER A 52 -3.67 3.97 -9.85
C SER A 52 -2.32 4.41 -9.25
N CYS A 53 -1.21 4.13 -9.93
CA CYS A 53 0.12 4.53 -9.48
C CYS A 53 0.34 6.04 -9.43
N MET A 54 -0.22 6.78 -10.39
CA MET A 54 -0.13 8.25 -10.39
C MET A 54 -0.78 8.84 -9.13
N PHE A 55 -1.96 8.34 -8.75
CA PHE A 55 -2.63 8.77 -7.54
C PHE A 55 -1.94 8.24 -6.27
N TYR A 56 -1.55 6.97 -6.23
CA TYR A 56 -0.88 6.37 -5.07
C TYR A 56 0.38 7.15 -4.68
N LYS A 57 1.30 7.41 -5.63
CA LYS A 57 2.55 8.13 -5.34
C LYS A 57 2.30 9.55 -4.83
N THR A 58 1.35 10.25 -5.46
CA THR A 58 0.99 11.62 -5.08
C THR A 58 0.35 11.66 -3.69
N THR A 59 -0.65 10.80 -3.45
CA THR A 59 -1.35 10.72 -2.16
C THR A 59 -0.43 10.29 -1.04
N LYS A 60 0.42 9.27 -1.24
CA LYS A 60 1.40 8.81 -0.23
C LYS A 60 2.34 9.94 0.16
N ALA A 61 2.92 10.65 -0.82
CA ALA A 61 3.83 11.77 -0.53
C ALA A 61 3.17 12.85 0.35
N HIS A 62 1.91 13.20 0.09
CA HIS A 62 1.19 14.16 0.92
C HIS A 62 0.85 13.61 2.32
N LEU A 63 0.49 12.32 2.42
CA LEU A 63 0.22 11.68 3.71
C LEU A 63 1.48 11.59 4.57
N ASP A 64 2.64 11.29 3.98
CA ASP A 64 3.93 11.22 4.69
C ASP A 64 4.29 12.59 5.30
N VAL A 65 4.03 13.68 4.57
CA VAL A 65 4.22 15.06 5.09
C VAL A 65 3.29 15.33 6.28
N LEU A 66 2.02 14.93 6.19
CA LEU A 66 1.06 15.11 7.28
C LEU A 66 1.44 14.26 8.50
N ALA A 67 1.84 13.01 8.30
CA ALA A 67 2.28 12.11 9.34
C ALA A 67 3.51 12.67 10.08
N ASP A 68 4.51 13.16 9.35
CA ASP A 68 5.69 13.80 9.95
C ASP A 68 5.33 15.06 10.74
N ALA A 69 4.46 15.93 10.19
CA ALA A 69 3.99 17.13 10.90
C ALA A 69 3.27 16.77 12.22
N LEU A 70 2.39 15.77 12.19
CA LEU A 70 1.67 15.28 13.38
C LEU A 70 2.62 14.67 14.41
N LEU A 71 3.60 13.88 13.97
CA LEU A 71 4.59 13.26 14.85
C LEU A 71 5.50 14.31 15.50
N ARG A 72 5.89 15.37 14.78
CA ARG A 72 6.67 16.49 15.34
C ARG A 72 5.85 17.27 16.38
N TRP A 73 4.59 17.56 16.06
CA TRP A 73 3.66 18.19 16.99
C TRP A 73 3.49 17.36 18.26
N ALA A 74 3.22 16.06 18.15
CA ALA A 74 3.04 15.16 19.29
C ALA A 74 4.28 15.03 20.18
N ARG A 75 5.48 15.19 19.60
CA ARG A 75 6.77 15.16 20.33
C ARG A 75 7.15 16.50 20.96
N GLY A 76 6.35 17.55 20.80
CA GLY A 76 6.63 18.89 21.36
C GLY A 76 7.81 19.60 20.70
N ARG A 77 8.16 19.24 19.45
CA ARG A 77 9.22 19.89 18.67
C ARG A 77 8.60 20.87 17.67
N TYR A 78 8.50 22.13 18.07
CA TYR A 78 8.14 23.28 17.22
C TYR A 78 9.28 24.28 17.19
#